data_AF-A0A812R075-F1
#
_entry.id   AF-A0A812R075-F1
#
_cell.length_a   1.000
_cell.length_b   1.000
_cell.length_c   1.000
_cell.angle_alpha   90.00
_cell.angle_beta   90.00
_cell.angle_gamma   90.00
#
_symmetry.space_group_name_H-M   'P 1'
#
loop_
_entity.id
_entity.type
_entity.pdbx_description
1 polymer ?
#
loop_
_entity_poly.entity_id
_entity_poly.type
_entity_poly.pdbx_seq_one_letter_code
_entity_poly.pdbx_strand_id
1 'polypeptide(L)'
;HHVPLGWNGDWSLEAFGPDFNAYFERLPYNNCQFETWEGFDETLSKFKDFARENGPFDGVVGFDQGGEFIAQVASRANEGDESLSEIFRFLILFTSTAPKHLSPLGSRRPATPIRLPVLLSWCDGDPNHPFQEYEELPLFFHRDYREVIRHDEGHLPPTFRRGTEAYDRFARFLEAMQQGDVFVPSDHKENRQVANLFLPLRRSPAVSKPRRRRRLLVAAVPGGSGEEEANHILGLEAAMARGEMVELEAIPFVRIGSTPDPLGRARLLSELCLVGAEIFAASAGDVTVQSVAYDEEQQLFDWHCRQDEVPSHQLRRRDVILDESHDARAREWARGWARRALAEPCDDEALFLVGCCTGAFLAFALARALIEDFGITPAGLFLVNPTPRLPWSTTAVPGALRDCTVHVFVDGTATYGPPWRYE
;
A
#
# COMPACT_ATOMS: atom_id res chain seq x y z
N HIS A 1 -0.13 -17.47 17.05
CA HIS A 1 0.62 -16.31 17.56
C HIS A 1 0.38 -16.17 19.06
N HIS A 2 1.34 -16.53 19.91
CA HIS A 2 1.26 -16.15 21.33
C HIS A 2 1.84 -14.75 21.45
N VAL A 3 1.00 -13.75 21.70
CA VAL A 3 1.47 -12.41 22.04
C VAL A 3 1.88 -12.46 23.51
N PRO A 4 3.18 -12.36 23.86
CA PRO A 4 3.57 -12.26 25.25
C PRO A 4 3.21 -10.84 25.71
N LEU A 5 1.98 -10.65 26.18
CA LEU A 5 1.59 -9.43 26.88
C LEU A 5 2.26 -9.42 28.26
N GLY A 6 3.57 -9.20 28.30
CA GLY A 6 4.29 -8.88 29.53
C GLY A 6 4.15 -7.38 29.80
N TRP A 7 3.01 -6.97 30.37
CA TRP A 7 2.78 -5.58 30.76
C TRP A 7 3.08 -5.38 32.26
N ASN A 8 3.97 -4.44 32.60
CA ASN A 8 4.46 -4.19 33.96
C ASN A 8 3.72 -3.01 34.65
N GLY A 9 2.38 -2.95 34.56
CA GLY A 9 1.55 -1.87 35.14
C GLY A 9 0.26 -2.38 35.79
N ASP A 10 -0.50 -1.49 36.43
CA ASP A 10 -1.79 -1.77 37.10
C ASP A 10 -2.99 -1.89 36.13
N TRP A 11 -2.73 -1.85 34.82
CA TRP A 11 -3.72 -1.96 33.75
C TRP A 11 -4.08 -3.42 33.48
N SER A 12 -5.31 -3.82 33.78
CA SER A 12 -5.82 -5.15 33.46
C SER A 12 -6.26 -5.23 31.99
N LEU A 13 -5.57 -6.02 31.17
CA LEU A 13 -6.05 -6.43 29.85
C LEU A 13 -6.90 -7.68 29.99
N GLU A 14 -8.12 -7.65 29.48
CA GLU A 14 -8.94 -8.84 29.32
C GLU A 14 -8.85 -9.33 27.88
N ALA A 15 -8.52 -10.61 27.70
CA ALA A 15 -8.47 -11.21 26.38
C ALA A 15 -9.88 -11.40 25.84
N PHE A 16 -10.11 -10.99 24.59
CA PHE A 16 -11.32 -11.35 23.88
C PHE A 16 -11.29 -12.86 23.55
N GLY A 17 -12.18 -13.60 24.23
CA GLY A 17 -12.47 -15.02 23.97
C GLY A 17 -11.61 -16.02 24.77
N PRO A 18 -12.23 -17.06 25.36
CA PRO A 18 -11.52 -18.26 25.83
C PRO A 18 -11.23 -19.27 24.71
N ASP A 19 -11.78 -19.05 23.50
CA ASP A 19 -11.71 -19.96 22.36
C ASP A 19 -11.10 -19.23 21.15
N PHE A 20 -9.78 -19.38 20.99
CA PHE A 20 -8.98 -18.77 19.91
C PHE A 20 -9.43 -19.18 18.50
N ASN A 21 -10.38 -20.12 18.37
CA ASN A 21 -10.97 -20.56 17.11
C ASN A 21 -12.06 -19.61 16.57
N ALA A 22 -12.44 -18.57 17.32
CA ALA A 22 -13.46 -17.60 16.91
C ALA A 22 -12.92 -16.46 16.03
N TYR A 23 -11.77 -16.65 15.38
CA TYR A 23 -11.23 -15.68 14.42
C TYR A 23 -11.74 -15.95 13.01
N PHE A 24 -11.92 -14.88 12.27
CA PHE A 24 -12.08 -14.98 10.83
C PHE A 24 -10.73 -15.44 10.24
N GLU A 25 -10.75 -16.11 9.10
CA GLU A 25 -9.56 -16.53 8.41
C GLU A 25 -9.26 -15.57 7.26
N ARG A 26 -8.04 -15.02 7.26
CA ARG A 26 -7.52 -14.18 6.18
C ARG A 26 -6.76 -15.07 5.20
N LEU A 27 -7.36 -15.30 4.04
CA LEU A 27 -6.81 -16.22 3.03
C LEU A 27 -6.72 -15.59 1.63
N PRO A 28 -5.65 -15.86 0.86
CA PRO A 28 -4.39 -16.46 1.33
C PRO A 28 -3.64 -15.47 2.24
N TYR A 29 -2.81 -15.97 3.15
CA TYR A 29 -1.98 -15.15 4.06
C TYR A 29 -0.84 -14.38 3.35
N ASN A 30 -0.77 -14.48 2.02
CA ASN A 30 0.27 -13.86 1.20
C ASN A 30 -0.18 -12.47 0.79
N ASN A 31 0.77 -11.54 0.56
CA ASN A 31 0.52 -10.20 0.02
C ASN A 31 -0.03 -10.23 -1.42
N CYS A 32 -1.25 -10.75 -1.59
CA CYS A 32 -2.05 -10.67 -2.79
C CYS A 32 -3.11 -9.58 -2.60
N GLN A 33 -3.67 -9.09 -3.70
CA GLN A 33 -4.72 -8.07 -3.62
C GLN A 33 -6.11 -8.65 -3.35
N PHE A 34 -6.29 -9.96 -3.55
CA PHE A 34 -7.56 -10.69 -3.44
C PHE A 34 -7.59 -11.58 -2.19
N GLU A 35 -7.47 -10.98 -1.01
CA GLU A 35 -7.69 -11.70 0.25
C GLU A 35 -9.20 -11.86 0.54
N THR A 36 -9.57 -12.96 1.20
CA THR A 36 -10.89 -13.21 1.77
C THR A 36 -10.83 -13.17 3.28
N TRP A 37 -11.92 -12.76 3.91
CA TRP A 37 -12.06 -12.71 5.37
C TRP A 37 -13.22 -13.64 5.79
N GLU A 38 -12.98 -14.94 5.67
CA GLU A 38 -14.00 -15.97 5.91
C GLU A 38 -14.33 -16.03 7.41
N GLY A 39 -15.62 -16.04 7.76
CA GLY A 39 -16.06 -16.01 9.17
C GLY A 39 -16.11 -14.62 9.81
N PHE A 40 -15.81 -13.53 9.07
CA PHE A 40 -15.82 -12.17 9.64
C PHE A 40 -17.12 -11.80 10.36
N ASP A 41 -18.28 -12.05 9.74
CA ASP A 41 -19.56 -11.69 10.35
C ASP A 41 -19.89 -12.58 11.57
N GLU A 42 -19.38 -13.82 11.64
CA GLU A 42 -19.48 -14.68 12.82
C GLU A 42 -18.60 -14.15 13.96
N THR A 43 -17.34 -13.80 13.68
CA THR A 43 -16.44 -13.16 14.64
C THR A 43 -17.05 -11.85 15.17
N LEU A 44 -17.67 -11.05 14.30
CA LEU A 44 -18.36 -9.84 14.70
C LEU A 44 -19.53 -10.11 15.65
N SER A 45 -20.33 -11.15 15.40
CA SER A 45 -21.42 -11.53 16.30
C SER A 45 -20.89 -11.93 17.67
N LYS A 46 -19.87 -12.79 17.72
CA LYS A 46 -19.24 -13.22 18.99
C LYS A 46 -18.61 -12.04 19.74
N PHE A 47 -18.02 -11.09 19.02
CA PHE A 47 -17.48 -9.86 19.59
C PHE A 47 -18.58 -9.01 20.26
N LYS A 48 -19.70 -8.81 19.56
CA LYS A 48 -20.86 -8.08 20.11
C LYS A 48 -21.40 -8.74 21.38
N ASP A 49 -21.50 -10.06 21.39
CA ASP A 49 -22.03 -10.80 22.55
C ASP A 49 -21.09 -10.71 23.75
N PHE A 50 -19.79 -10.97 23.55
CA PHE A 50 -18.79 -10.83 24.61
C PHE A 50 -18.75 -9.40 25.18
N ALA A 51 -18.78 -8.39 24.32
CA ALA A 51 -18.76 -6.99 24.72
C ALA A 51 -19.94 -6.62 25.63
N ARG A 52 -21.13 -7.16 25.34
CA ARG A 52 -22.33 -6.95 26.16
C ARG A 52 -22.25 -7.68 27.50
N GLU A 53 -21.69 -8.88 27.51
CA GLU A 53 -21.62 -9.74 28.70
C GLU A 53 -20.53 -9.30 29.69
N ASN A 54 -19.40 -8.79 29.20
CA ASN A 54 -18.20 -8.54 29.99
C ASN A 54 -17.84 -7.05 30.08
N GLY A 55 -18.52 -6.18 29.33
CA GLY A 55 -18.31 -4.74 29.39
C GLY A 55 -18.84 -4.07 30.66
N PRO A 56 -18.69 -2.74 30.78
CA PRO A 56 -18.19 -1.84 29.74
C PRO A 56 -16.67 -1.89 29.56
N PHE A 57 -16.21 -1.75 28.32
CA PHE A 57 -14.80 -1.61 27.98
C PHE A 57 -14.50 -0.15 27.62
N ASP A 58 -13.46 0.44 28.22
CA ASP A 58 -13.07 1.81 27.88
C ASP A 58 -12.39 1.90 26.51
N GLY A 59 -11.65 0.87 26.12
CA GLY A 59 -10.94 0.80 24.86
C GLY A 59 -10.64 -0.63 24.46
N VAL A 60 -10.22 -0.81 23.20
CA VAL A 60 -9.84 -2.12 22.66
C VAL A 60 -8.43 -2.06 22.07
N VAL A 61 -7.67 -3.13 22.31
CA VAL A 61 -6.33 -3.33 21.76
C VAL A 61 -6.39 -4.46 20.72
N GLY A 62 -5.84 -4.22 19.53
CA GLY A 62 -5.72 -5.22 18.47
C GLY A 62 -4.29 -5.34 17.97
N PHE A 63 -3.86 -6.56 17.66
CA PHE A 63 -2.55 -6.85 17.06
C PHE A 63 -2.73 -7.64 15.76
N ASP A 64 -1.96 -7.31 14.72
CA ASP A 64 -2.06 -7.92 13.39
C ASP A 64 -3.54 -7.97 12.95
N GLN A 65 -4.04 -9.15 12.60
CA GLN A 65 -5.41 -9.42 12.20
C GLN A 65 -6.49 -8.89 13.17
N GLY A 66 -6.17 -8.80 14.47
CA GLY A 66 -7.11 -8.25 15.45
C GLY A 66 -7.25 -6.75 15.44
N GLY A 67 -6.18 -6.03 15.09
CA GLY A 67 -6.31 -4.60 14.83
C GLY A 67 -7.02 -4.32 13.52
N GLU A 68 -6.88 -5.19 12.51
CA GLU A 68 -7.63 -5.08 11.25
C GLU A 68 -9.13 -5.30 11.51
N PHE A 69 -9.48 -6.33 12.29
CA PHE A 69 -10.86 -6.58 12.72
C PHE A 69 -11.46 -5.39 13.46
N ILE A 70 -10.80 -4.90 14.50
CA ILE A 70 -11.38 -3.82 15.31
C ILE A 70 -11.44 -2.49 14.56
N ALA A 71 -10.55 -2.26 13.58
CA ALA A 71 -10.68 -1.14 12.66
C ALA A 71 -11.95 -1.23 11.81
N GLN A 72 -12.33 -2.44 11.35
CA GLN A 72 -13.59 -2.66 10.64
C GLN A 72 -14.81 -2.48 11.57
N VAL A 73 -14.71 -2.92 12.82
CA VAL A 73 -15.75 -2.66 13.84
C VAL A 73 -15.95 -1.15 14.03
N ALA A 74 -14.86 -0.40 14.19
CA ALA A 74 -14.90 1.05 14.34
C ALA A 74 -15.45 1.75 13.10
N SER A 75 -15.13 1.26 11.89
CA SER A 75 -15.71 1.74 10.64
C SER A 75 -17.24 1.58 10.64
N ARG A 76 -17.76 0.40 10.97
CA ARG A 76 -19.20 0.13 11.03
C ARG A 76 -19.92 0.97 12.10
N ALA A 77 -19.29 1.15 13.27
CA ALA A 77 -19.82 2.02 14.32
C ALA A 77 -19.90 3.48 13.84
N ASN A 78 -18.86 3.97 13.16
CA ASN A 78 -18.82 5.32 12.56
C ASN A 78 -19.86 5.49 11.44
N GLU A 79 -20.23 4.40 10.75
CA GLU A 79 -21.27 4.36 9.72
C GLU A 79 -22.69 4.20 10.28
N GLY A 80 -22.85 4.13 11.60
CA GLY A 80 -24.15 4.14 12.28
C GLY A 80 -24.70 2.77 12.67
N ASP A 81 -23.88 1.72 12.75
CA ASP A 81 -24.30 0.47 13.40
C ASP A 81 -24.45 0.71 14.92
N GLU A 82 -25.68 0.99 15.37
CA GLU A 82 -26.03 1.23 16.78
C GLU A 82 -25.66 0.05 17.69
N SER A 83 -25.58 -1.17 17.17
CA SER A 83 -25.18 -2.32 17.97
C SER A 83 -23.67 -2.37 18.25
N LEU A 84 -22.91 -1.45 17.65
CA LEU A 84 -21.48 -1.24 17.85
C LEU A 84 -21.15 0.13 18.47
N SER A 85 -22.12 1.05 18.53
CA SER A 85 -21.92 2.33 19.20
C SER A 85 -21.70 2.11 20.69
N GLU A 86 -20.78 2.88 21.28
CA GLU A 86 -20.50 2.90 22.72
C GLU A 86 -19.89 1.61 23.31
N ILE A 87 -19.50 0.62 22.48
CA ILE A 87 -18.78 -0.57 22.99
C ILE A 87 -17.41 -0.20 23.58
N PHE A 88 -16.71 0.75 22.94
CA PHE A 88 -15.41 1.25 23.36
C PHE A 88 -15.24 2.72 22.96
N ARG A 89 -14.39 3.43 23.69
CA ARG A 89 -14.15 4.87 23.52
C ARG A 89 -12.83 5.19 22.82
N PHE A 90 -11.92 4.21 22.73
CA PHE A 90 -10.65 4.37 22.02
C PHE A 90 -10.08 3.04 21.52
N LEU A 91 -9.09 3.12 20.63
CA LEU A 91 -8.39 1.96 20.07
C LEU A 91 -6.88 2.06 20.25
N ILE A 92 -6.24 0.90 20.34
CA ILE A 92 -4.79 0.74 20.21
C ILE A 92 -4.55 -0.38 19.19
N LEU A 93 -3.96 -0.05 18.05
CA LEU A 93 -3.75 -0.96 16.93
C LEU A 93 -2.25 -1.16 16.73
N PHE A 94 -1.78 -2.39 16.92
CA PHE A 94 -0.37 -2.73 16.78
C PHE A 94 -0.15 -3.57 15.54
N THR A 95 0.68 -3.06 14.62
CA THR A 95 1.20 -3.81 13.47
C THR A 95 0.05 -4.39 12.62
N SER A 96 -0.98 -3.57 12.39
CA SER A 96 -2.21 -3.97 11.69
C SER A 96 -2.38 -3.22 10.38
N THR A 97 -2.89 -3.89 9.35
CA THR A 97 -3.11 -3.30 8.02
C THR A 97 -4.59 -2.97 7.78
N ALA A 98 -4.88 -2.35 6.64
CA ALA A 98 -6.24 -2.17 6.14
C ALA A 98 -6.61 -3.30 5.16
N PRO A 99 -7.90 -3.66 5.03
CA PRO A 99 -8.33 -4.59 4.01
C PRO A 99 -7.90 -4.16 2.61
N LYS A 100 -7.34 -5.09 1.83
CA LYS A 100 -6.84 -4.82 0.48
C LYS A 100 -7.95 -4.30 -0.42
N HIS A 101 -7.61 -3.44 -1.38
CA HIS A 101 -8.57 -2.81 -2.28
C HIS A 101 -9.40 -3.80 -3.10
N LEU A 102 -8.80 -4.90 -3.55
CA LEU A 102 -9.47 -5.91 -4.38
C LEU A 102 -10.09 -7.04 -3.54
N SER A 103 -9.94 -7.01 -2.21
CA SER A 103 -10.63 -7.95 -1.32
C SER A 103 -12.14 -7.67 -1.33
N PRO A 104 -13.01 -8.65 -1.00
CA PRO A 104 -14.44 -8.40 -0.80
C PRO A 104 -14.70 -7.30 0.23
N LEU A 105 -13.83 -7.19 1.24
CA LEU A 105 -13.87 -6.10 2.24
C LEU A 105 -13.24 -4.79 1.77
N GLY A 106 -12.56 -4.75 0.63
CA GLY A 106 -12.03 -3.53 0.02
C GLY A 106 -13.13 -2.53 -0.34
N SER A 107 -14.35 -3.02 -0.55
CA SER A 107 -15.57 -2.22 -0.68
C SER A 107 -16.10 -1.64 0.65
N ARG A 108 -15.62 -2.15 1.80
CA ARG A 108 -16.04 -1.77 3.16
C ARG A 108 -15.07 -0.77 3.82
N ARG A 109 -14.39 0.03 3.00
CA ARG A 109 -13.59 1.16 3.49
C ARG A 109 -14.50 2.21 4.11
N PRO A 110 -14.07 2.89 5.18
CA PRO A 110 -14.90 3.90 5.82
C PRO A 110 -15.27 5.00 4.82
N ALA A 111 -16.57 5.32 4.74
CA ALA A 111 -17.06 6.37 3.86
C ALA A 111 -16.61 7.79 4.31
N THR A 112 -16.30 7.96 5.59
CA THR A 112 -15.78 9.20 6.18
C THR A 112 -14.71 8.89 7.22
N PRO A 113 -13.75 9.80 7.48
CA PRO A 113 -12.72 9.56 8.47
C PRO A 113 -13.30 9.27 9.86
N ILE A 114 -12.90 8.15 10.44
CA ILE A 114 -13.35 7.70 11.77
C ILE A 114 -12.84 8.69 12.82
N ARG A 115 -13.75 9.19 13.66
CA ARG A 115 -13.46 10.17 14.73
C ARG A 115 -13.44 9.52 16.11
N LEU A 116 -12.73 8.41 16.20
CA LEU A 116 -12.48 7.65 17.42
C LEU A 116 -10.99 7.78 17.78
N PRO A 117 -10.62 8.20 19.01
CA PRO A 117 -9.22 8.24 19.43
C PRO A 117 -8.54 6.90 19.20
N VAL A 118 -7.42 6.91 18.48
CA VAL A 118 -6.67 5.71 18.15
C VAL A 118 -5.17 5.96 18.27
N LEU A 119 -4.46 4.99 18.85
CA LEU A 119 -3.01 4.87 18.70
C LEU A 119 -2.72 3.74 17.72
N LEU A 120 -1.99 4.03 16.65
CA LEU A 120 -1.52 3.06 15.69
C LEU A 120 -0.02 2.89 15.84
N SER A 121 0.47 1.66 15.85
CA SER A 121 1.88 1.39 15.62
C SER A 121 2.10 0.46 14.44
N TRP A 122 3.26 0.59 13.79
CA TRP A 122 3.72 -0.40 12.84
C TRP A 122 5.24 -0.47 12.74
N CYS A 123 5.72 -1.57 12.16
CA CYS A 123 7.14 -1.84 11.99
C CYS A 123 7.63 -1.57 10.56
N ASP A 124 8.73 -0.82 10.43
CA ASP A 124 9.33 -0.48 9.13
C ASP A 124 10.05 -1.66 8.44
N GLY A 125 10.49 -2.62 9.27
CA GLY A 125 11.16 -3.86 8.87
C GLY A 125 10.35 -5.10 9.22
N ASP A 126 9.02 -4.99 9.19
CA ASP A 126 8.16 -6.15 9.41
C ASP A 126 8.38 -7.18 8.29
N PRO A 127 8.81 -8.41 8.63
CA PRO A 127 9.07 -9.41 7.60
C PRO A 127 7.79 -9.92 6.93
N ASN A 128 6.64 -9.83 7.60
CA ASN A 128 5.36 -10.34 7.12
C ASN A 128 4.63 -9.32 6.24
N HIS A 129 4.68 -8.03 6.60
CA HIS A 129 4.01 -6.98 5.83
C HIS A 129 4.96 -5.84 5.48
N PRO A 130 5.06 -5.45 4.20
CA PRO A 130 5.81 -4.26 3.85
C PRO A 130 5.13 -3.00 4.43
N PHE A 131 5.92 -2.04 4.93
CA PHE A 131 5.37 -0.93 5.72
C PHE A 131 4.28 -0.11 5.03
N GLN A 132 4.25 -0.09 3.69
CA GLN A 132 3.19 0.56 2.92
C GLN A 132 1.80 0.04 3.23
N GLU A 133 1.68 -1.23 3.60
CA GLU A 133 0.40 -1.84 3.96
C GLU A 133 -0.13 -1.27 5.27
N TYR A 134 0.74 -0.80 6.14
CA TYR A 134 0.38 -0.11 7.37
C TYR A 134 -0.03 1.33 7.15
N GLU A 135 0.54 2.02 6.15
CA GLU A 135 0.29 3.44 5.94
C GLU A 135 -1.14 3.77 5.53
N GLU A 136 -1.86 2.78 4.97
CA GLU A 136 -3.24 2.97 4.59
C GLU A 136 -4.20 3.04 5.79
N LEU A 137 -3.97 2.21 6.82
CA LEU A 137 -4.85 2.12 7.97
C LEU A 137 -5.02 3.45 8.73
N PRO A 138 -3.96 4.25 9.00
CA PRO A 138 -4.09 5.59 9.56
C PRO A 138 -5.06 6.47 8.78
N LEU A 139 -5.13 6.34 7.45
CA LEU A 139 -5.95 7.17 6.58
C LEU A 139 -7.45 6.95 6.80
N PHE A 140 -7.83 5.86 7.46
CA PHE A 140 -9.21 5.59 7.87
C PHE A 140 -9.64 6.49 9.04
N PHE A 141 -8.69 6.97 9.84
CA PHE A 141 -8.95 7.79 11.02
C PHE A 141 -8.69 9.26 10.73
N HIS A 142 -9.51 10.13 11.33
CA HIS A 142 -9.33 11.57 11.23
C HIS A 142 -7.98 11.97 11.86
N ARG A 143 -7.25 12.90 11.22
CA ARG A 143 -5.88 13.28 11.65
C ARG A 143 -5.83 13.76 13.12
N ASP A 144 -6.87 14.46 13.58
CA ASP A 144 -6.97 15.00 14.94
C ASP A 144 -7.32 13.90 15.98
N TYR A 145 -7.57 12.67 15.55
CA TYR A 145 -7.99 11.54 16.40
C TYR A 145 -7.01 10.37 16.35
N ARG A 146 -5.85 10.50 15.69
CA ARG A 146 -4.86 9.41 15.57
C ARG A 146 -3.46 9.80 16.02
N GLU A 147 -2.84 8.94 16.81
CA GLU A 147 -1.39 8.95 17.09
C GLU A 147 -0.72 7.82 16.32
N VAL A 148 0.31 8.10 15.53
CA VAL A 148 1.03 7.10 14.72
C VAL A 148 2.45 6.91 15.23
N ILE A 149 2.82 5.73 15.72
CA ILE A 149 4.16 5.43 16.25
C ILE A 149 4.85 4.34 15.42
N ARG A 150 6.01 4.63 14.81
CA ARG A 150 6.79 3.61 14.08
C ARG A 150 7.81 2.93 15.00
N HIS A 151 8.10 1.66 14.74
CA HIS A 151 9.13 0.88 15.44
C HIS A 151 9.88 -0.06 14.48
N ASP A 152 10.90 -0.76 14.98
CA ASP A 152 11.76 -1.66 14.22
C ASP A 152 11.87 -3.08 14.83
N GLU A 153 10.97 -3.41 15.76
CA GLU A 153 10.97 -4.67 16.52
C GLU A 153 10.42 -5.90 15.76
N GLY A 154 10.16 -5.77 14.47
CA GLY A 154 9.56 -6.81 13.63
C GLY A 154 8.03 -6.93 13.81
N HIS A 155 7.50 -8.10 13.46
CA HIS A 155 6.06 -8.40 13.53
C HIS A 155 5.59 -8.70 14.96
N LEU A 156 5.71 -7.70 15.83
CA LEU A 156 5.39 -7.76 17.25
C LEU A 156 4.70 -6.46 17.68
N PRO A 157 3.90 -6.48 18.76
CA PRO A 157 3.57 -5.24 19.45
C PRO A 157 4.85 -4.55 19.93
N PRO A 158 4.95 -3.21 19.80
CA PRO A 158 6.17 -2.48 20.17
C PRO A 158 6.45 -2.54 21.67
N THR A 159 7.73 -2.64 22.03
CA THR A 159 8.18 -2.48 23.42
C THR A 159 8.36 -0.99 23.71
N PHE A 160 7.31 -0.33 24.21
CA PHE A 160 7.43 1.06 24.66
C PHE A 160 8.32 1.17 25.92
N ARG A 161 9.59 1.55 25.73
CA ARG A 161 10.57 1.69 26.83
C ARG A 161 10.51 3.09 27.45
N ARG A 162 10.42 3.17 28.78
CA ARG A 162 10.48 4.46 29.51
C ARG A 162 11.71 5.27 29.10
N GLY A 163 11.53 6.59 28.92
CA GLY A 163 12.58 7.51 28.48
C GLY A 163 12.80 7.54 26.96
N THR A 164 11.95 6.89 26.18
CA THR A 164 11.90 7.01 24.72
C THR A 164 10.71 7.88 24.30
N GLU A 165 10.84 8.58 23.18
CA GLU A 165 9.75 9.39 22.63
C GLU A 165 8.49 8.56 22.33
N ALA A 166 8.66 7.32 21.86
CA ALA A 166 7.55 6.39 21.61
C ALA A 166 6.76 6.09 22.89
N TYR A 167 7.47 5.85 24.02
CA TYR A 167 6.82 5.66 25.31
C TYR A 167 6.08 6.90 25.78
N ASP A 168 6.70 8.08 25.68
CA ASP A 168 6.08 9.32 26.15
C ASP A 168 4.79 9.63 25.37
N ARG A 169 4.79 9.34 24.06
CA ARG A 169 3.60 9.50 23.20
C ARG A 169 2.51 8.48 23.53
N PHE A 170 2.87 7.23 23.77
CA PHE A 170 1.96 6.18 24.21
C PHE A 170 1.35 6.49 25.60
N ALA A 171 2.17 6.90 26.57
CA ALA A 171 1.74 7.26 27.91
C ALA A 171 0.77 8.44 27.89
N ARG A 172 1.08 9.51 27.14
CA ARG A 172 0.20 10.66 26.96
C ARG A 172 -1.15 10.29 26.33
N PHE A 173 -1.16 9.37 25.36
CA PHE A 173 -2.41 8.85 24.78
C PHE A 173 -3.26 8.16 25.85
N LEU A 174 -2.67 7.25 26.63
CA LEU A 174 -3.38 6.55 27.70
C LEU A 174 -3.87 7.48 28.80
N GLU A 175 -3.05 8.43 29.24
CA GLU A 175 -3.42 9.43 30.25
C GLU A 175 -4.64 10.24 29.81
N ALA A 176 -4.68 10.67 28.55
CA ALA A 176 -5.84 11.38 28.00
C ALA A 176 -7.11 10.51 28.03
N MET A 177 -6.99 9.23 27.69
CA MET A 177 -8.14 8.29 27.71
C MET A 177 -8.65 8.03 29.12
N GLN A 178 -7.75 7.94 30.10
CA GLN A 178 -8.10 7.72 31.52
C GLN A 178 -8.79 8.93 32.14
N GLN A 179 -8.29 10.13 31.82
CA GLN A 179 -8.84 11.38 32.37
C GLN A 179 -10.16 11.77 31.68
N GLY A 180 -10.48 11.14 30.54
CA GLY A 180 -11.61 11.55 29.70
C GLY A 180 -11.36 12.89 29.01
N ASP A 181 -10.08 13.27 28.86
CA ASP A 181 -9.65 14.51 28.25
C ASP A 181 -9.77 14.47 26.72
N VAL A 182 -9.74 15.65 26.11
CA VAL A 182 -9.63 15.78 24.66
C VAL A 182 -8.25 15.28 24.23
N PHE A 183 -8.20 14.15 23.54
CA PHE A 183 -6.99 13.67 22.91
C PHE A 183 -6.51 14.63 21.83
N VAL A 184 -5.21 14.97 21.89
CA VAL A 184 -4.53 15.76 20.87
C VAL A 184 -3.31 14.98 20.39
N PRO A 185 -3.23 14.58 19.11
CA PRO A 185 -2.05 13.95 18.53
C PRO A 185 -0.78 14.78 18.75
N SER A 186 0.37 14.12 18.88
CA SER A 186 1.65 14.84 18.95
C SER A 186 1.98 15.51 17.60
N ASP A 187 2.71 16.62 17.64
CA ASP A 187 3.38 17.18 16.44
C ASP A 187 4.67 16.39 16.10
N HIS A 188 4.62 15.06 16.17
CA HIS A 188 5.74 14.23 15.74
C HIS A 188 5.78 14.13 14.20
N LYS A 189 6.97 13.88 13.64
CA LYS A 189 7.17 13.77 12.17
C LYS A 189 6.25 12.71 11.54
N GLU A 190 5.96 11.63 12.26
CA GLU A 190 5.12 10.52 11.78
C GLU A 190 3.66 10.96 11.60
N ASN A 191 3.11 11.72 12.55
CA ASN A 191 1.78 12.30 12.40
C ASN A 191 1.76 13.33 11.27
N ARG A 192 2.79 14.18 11.17
CA ARG A 192 2.88 15.17 10.08
C ARG A 192 2.91 14.56 8.69
N GLN A 193 3.60 13.42 8.53
CA GLN A 193 3.66 12.69 7.26
C GLN A 193 2.25 12.34 6.76
N VAL A 194 1.39 11.79 7.62
CA VAL A 194 0.04 11.39 7.20
C VAL A 194 -1.02 12.47 7.39
N ALA A 195 -0.75 13.57 8.09
CA ALA A 195 -1.75 14.54 8.57
C ALA A 195 -2.74 15.06 7.51
N ASN A 196 -2.31 15.20 6.26
CA ASN A 196 -3.15 15.73 5.17
C ASN A 196 -3.70 14.66 4.22
N LEU A 197 -3.65 13.39 4.64
CA LEU A 197 -4.14 12.23 3.91
C LEU A 197 -5.33 11.59 4.66
N PHE A 198 -6.40 11.28 3.94
CA PHE A 198 -7.54 10.51 4.44
C PHE A 198 -8.28 9.77 3.32
N LEU A 199 -8.94 8.67 3.67
CA LEU A 199 -9.81 7.90 2.77
C LEU A 199 -11.31 8.21 3.01
N PRO A 200 -12.18 8.12 1.99
CA PRO A 200 -11.83 7.99 0.58
C PRO A 200 -11.14 9.27 0.12
N LEU A 201 -9.92 9.16 -0.42
CA LEU A 201 -9.21 10.31 -0.97
C LEU A 201 -10.18 11.01 -1.90
N ARG A 202 -10.29 12.33 -1.79
CA ARG A 202 -11.30 13.11 -2.52
C ARG A 202 -10.99 13.07 -4.02
N ARG A 203 -11.38 11.98 -4.68
CA ARG A 203 -11.22 11.75 -6.11
C ARG A 203 -12.18 12.68 -6.82
N SER A 204 -11.62 13.69 -7.48
CA SER A 204 -12.40 14.49 -8.44
C SER A 204 -12.39 13.71 -9.76
N PRO A 205 -13.52 13.57 -10.46
CA PRO A 205 -13.50 13.02 -11.81
C PRO A 205 -12.49 13.82 -12.63
N ALA A 206 -11.62 13.12 -13.37
CA ALA A 206 -10.74 13.80 -14.30
C ALA A 206 -11.57 14.61 -15.29
N VAL A 207 -11.12 15.83 -15.59
CA VAL A 207 -11.82 16.68 -16.56
C VAL A 207 -11.63 16.08 -17.94
N SER A 208 -12.71 15.55 -18.50
CA SER A 208 -12.76 15.08 -19.89
C SER A 208 -12.32 16.21 -20.83
N LYS A 209 -11.21 16.00 -21.54
CA LYS A 209 -10.77 16.88 -22.63
C LYS A 209 -11.35 16.36 -23.96
N PRO A 210 -11.74 17.24 -24.89
CA PRO A 210 -12.30 16.84 -26.19
C PRO A 210 -11.36 15.93 -26.97
N ARG A 211 -11.94 15.11 -27.86
CA ARG A 211 -11.22 14.13 -28.69
C ARG A 211 -10.20 14.84 -29.60
N ARG A 212 -8.94 14.73 -29.19
CA ARG A 212 -7.74 15.21 -29.86
C ARG A 212 -6.96 14.04 -30.45
N ARG A 213 -5.97 14.34 -31.31
CA ARG A 213 -4.95 13.34 -31.69
C ARG A 213 -4.31 12.80 -30.41
N ARG A 214 -4.05 11.50 -30.35
CA ARG A 214 -3.58 10.83 -29.13
C ARG A 214 -2.12 10.48 -29.28
N ARG A 215 -1.32 10.87 -28.29
CA ARG A 215 0.08 10.48 -28.18
C ARG A 215 0.26 9.67 -26.91
N LEU A 216 0.93 8.53 -27.00
CA LEU A 216 1.29 7.68 -25.87
C LEU A 216 2.81 7.69 -25.70
N LEU A 217 3.30 8.18 -24.56
CA LEU A 217 4.69 7.99 -24.17
C LEU A 217 4.81 6.73 -23.33
N VAL A 218 5.74 5.86 -23.73
CA VAL A 218 6.02 4.59 -23.07
C VAL A 218 7.32 4.72 -22.29
N ALA A 219 7.22 4.75 -20.96
CA ALA A 219 8.35 4.65 -20.05
C ALA A 219 8.63 3.16 -19.79
N ALA A 220 9.40 2.54 -20.69
CA ALA A 220 9.85 1.16 -20.53
C ALA A 220 10.86 1.03 -19.36
N VAL A 221 11.08 -0.18 -18.85
CA VAL A 221 12.11 -0.43 -17.82
C VAL A 221 13.50 -0.16 -18.43
N PRO A 222 14.27 0.81 -17.92
CA PRO A 222 15.62 1.04 -18.41
C PRO A 222 16.53 -0.14 -18.04
N GLY A 223 17.42 -0.53 -18.95
CA GLY A 223 18.44 -1.54 -18.69
C GLY A 223 17.97 -3.00 -18.70
N GLY A 224 16.70 -3.28 -18.98
CA GLY A 224 16.16 -4.64 -19.15
C GLY A 224 16.52 -5.55 -17.97
N SER A 225 15.75 -5.50 -16.89
CA SER A 225 15.86 -6.41 -15.74
C SER A 225 15.61 -7.90 -16.05
N GLY A 226 15.61 -8.28 -17.32
CA GLY A 226 15.32 -9.62 -17.82
C GLY A 226 16.36 -10.65 -17.40
N GLU A 227 17.63 -10.29 -17.17
CA GLU A 227 18.65 -11.28 -16.75
C GLU A 227 18.42 -11.77 -15.30
N GLU A 228 18.18 -10.85 -14.36
CA GLU A 228 17.85 -11.20 -12.98
C GLU A 228 16.59 -12.07 -12.92
N GLU A 229 15.59 -11.73 -13.76
CA GLU A 229 14.36 -12.48 -13.79
C GLU A 229 14.47 -13.83 -14.49
N ALA A 230 15.23 -13.92 -15.57
CA ALA A 230 15.53 -15.19 -16.22
C ALA A 230 16.26 -16.13 -15.25
N ASN A 231 17.23 -15.62 -14.50
CA ASN A 231 17.92 -16.40 -13.47
C ASN A 231 16.98 -16.85 -12.35
N HIS A 232 16.04 -16.00 -11.94
CA HIS A 232 15.02 -16.35 -10.95
C HIS A 232 14.09 -17.46 -11.46
N ILE A 233 13.59 -17.33 -12.70
CA ILE A 233 12.76 -18.34 -13.38
C ILE A 233 13.50 -19.68 -13.43
N LEU A 234 14.77 -19.69 -13.86
CA LEU A 234 15.58 -20.90 -13.90
C LEU A 234 15.75 -21.54 -12.51
N GLY A 235 15.92 -20.72 -11.47
CA GLY A 235 15.99 -21.19 -10.08
C GLY A 235 14.70 -21.85 -9.61
N LEU A 236 13.54 -21.24 -9.92
CA LEU A 236 12.22 -21.79 -9.60
C LEU A 236 11.95 -23.09 -10.36
N GLU A 237 12.24 -23.13 -11.66
CA GLU A 237 12.11 -24.34 -12.49
C GLU A 237 13.00 -25.47 -11.96
N ALA A 238 14.22 -25.17 -11.54
CA ALA A 238 15.11 -26.15 -10.94
C ALA A 238 14.60 -26.66 -9.58
N ALA A 239 14.02 -25.80 -8.74
CA ALA A 239 13.39 -26.21 -7.48
C ALA A 239 12.18 -27.12 -7.72
N MET A 240 11.37 -26.83 -8.74
CA MET A 240 10.25 -27.69 -9.15
C MET A 240 10.73 -29.03 -9.67
N ALA A 241 11.78 -29.05 -10.49
CA ALA A 241 12.39 -30.29 -10.97
C ALA A 241 12.94 -31.17 -9.83
N ARG A 242 13.39 -30.56 -8.72
CA ARG A 242 13.81 -31.27 -7.50
C ARG A 242 12.64 -31.70 -6.60
N GLY A 243 11.40 -31.31 -6.91
CA GLY A 243 10.23 -31.56 -6.06
C GLY A 243 10.21 -30.72 -4.78
N GLU A 244 11.01 -29.66 -4.71
CA GLU A 244 11.02 -28.70 -3.59
C GLU A 244 9.84 -27.72 -3.67
N MET A 245 9.22 -27.61 -4.85
CA MET A 245 8.07 -26.77 -5.13
C MET A 245 7.11 -27.50 -6.08
N VAL A 246 5.80 -27.34 -5.86
CA VAL A 246 4.77 -27.95 -6.70
C VAL A 246 4.16 -26.87 -7.59
N GLU A 247 4.12 -27.10 -8.91
CA GLU A 247 3.33 -26.25 -9.81
C GLU A 247 1.86 -26.48 -9.47
N LEU A 248 1.18 -25.40 -9.09
CA LEU A 248 -0.25 -25.45 -8.91
C LEU A 248 -0.86 -24.87 -10.17
N GLU A 249 -1.86 -25.56 -10.71
CA GLU A 249 -2.63 -25.05 -11.82
C GLU A 249 -3.16 -23.66 -11.44
N ALA A 250 -2.84 -22.65 -12.25
CA ALA A 250 -3.33 -21.30 -12.08
C ALA A 250 -4.84 -21.29 -12.34
N ILE A 251 -5.62 -21.74 -11.36
CA ILE A 251 -7.07 -21.63 -11.38
C ILE A 251 -7.35 -20.15 -11.09
N PRO A 252 -7.94 -19.38 -12.03
CA PRO A 252 -8.43 -18.03 -11.72
C PRO A 252 -9.24 -18.12 -10.44
N PHE A 253 -8.95 -17.29 -9.43
CA PHE A 253 -9.38 -17.41 -8.02
C PHE A 253 -10.87 -17.76 -7.81
N VAL A 254 -11.23 -19.02 -8.03
CA VAL A 254 -12.53 -19.62 -7.73
C VAL A 254 -12.41 -20.48 -6.46
N ARG A 255 -11.18 -20.75 -5.98
CA ARG A 255 -10.93 -21.46 -4.72
C ARG A 255 -10.09 -20.64 -3.74
N ILE A 256 -10.65 -20.50 -2.55
CA ILE A 256 -10.06 -19.94 -1.34
C ILE A 256 -8.74 -20.66 -1.04
N GLY A 257 -7.67 -19.90 -0.76
CA GLY A 257 -6.40 -20.46 -0.25
C GLY A 257 -5.49 -21.15 -1.27
N SER A 258 -5.61 -20.89 -2.58
CA SER A 258 -4.57 -21.33 -3.52
C SER A 258 -3.23 -20.68 -3.18
N THR A 259 -2.19 -21.52 -3.06
CA THR A 259 -0.80 -21.09 -2.88
C THR A 259 -0.41 -20.19 -4.06
N PRO A 260 0.47 -19.20 -3.86
CA PRO A 260 0.86 -18.31 -4.94
C PRO A 260 1.49 -19.13 -6.07
N ASP A 261 1.36 -18.67 -7.31
CA ASP A 261 2.08 -19.21 -8.47
C ASP A 261 3.37 -18.40 -8.67
N PRO A 262 4.46 -18.72 -7.94
CA PRO A 262 5.69 -17.94 -8.00
C PRO A 262 6.32 -17.97 -9.39
N LEU A 263 6.20 -19.08 -10.13
CA LEU A 263 6.79 -19.24 -11.45
C LEU A 263 6.01 -18.46 -12.51
N GLY A 264 4.68 -18.57 -12.53
CA GLY A 264 3.84 -17.79 -13.43
C GLY A 264 3.97 -16.30 -13.17
N ARG A 265 4.02 -15.87 -11.89
CA ARG A 265 4.32 -14.47 -11.52
C ARG A 265 5.69 -14.04 -12.04
N ALA A 266 6.70 -14.89 -11.91
CA ALA A 266 8.04 -14.58 -12.39
C ALA A 266 8.09 -14.41 -13.91
N ARG A 267 7.49 -15.36 -14.65
CA ARG A 267 7.33 -15.30 -16.11
C ARG A 267 6.60 -14.04 -16.56
N LEU A 268 5.46 -13.73 -15.94
CA LEU A 268 4.70 -12.52 -16.24
C LEU A 268 5.54 -11.25 -16.06
N LEU A 269 6.26 -11.14 -14.93
CA LEU A 269 7.11 -9.98 -14.69
C LEU A 269 8.27 -9.89 -15.68
N SER A 270 8.85 -11.03 -16.09
CA SER A 270 9.86 -11.07 -17.14
C SER A 270 9.31 -10.54 -18.47
N GLU A 271 8.12 -11.00 -18.86
CA GLU A 271 7.44 -10.52 -20.07
C GLU A 271 7.13 -9.02 -20.00
N LEU A 272 6.63 -8.54 -18.86
CA LEU A 272 6.33 -7.12 -18.65
C LEU A 272 7.59 -6.23 -18.73
N CYS A 273 8.76 -6.73 -18.36
CA CYS A 273 10.02 -6.00 -18.49
C CYS A 273 10.46 -5.82 -19.96
N LEU A 274 9.95 -6.66 -20.87
CA LEU A 274 10.20 -6.58 -22.30
C LEU A 274 9.15 -5.73 -23.03
N VAL A 275 8.13 -5.22 -22.32
CA VAL A 275 7.10 -4.39 -22.94
C VAL A 275 7.65 -3.00 -23.23
N GLY A 276 7.96 -2.75 -24.50
CA GLY A 276 8.38 -1.46 -25.03
C GLY A 276 7.34 -0.80 -25.94
N ALA A 277 7.74 0.33 -26.53
CA ALA A 277 6.90 1.13 -27.40
C ALA A 277 6.44 0.38 -28.66
N GLU A 278 7.25 -0.56 -29.16
CA GLU A 278 6.96 -1.41 -30.30
C GLU A 278 5.72 -2.29 -30.10
N ILE A 279 5.52 -2.84 -28.88
CA ILE A 279 4.35 -3.66 -28.56
C ILE A 279 3.07 -2.80 -28.60
N PHE A 280 3.13 -1.61 -28.00
CA PHE A 280 2.01 -0.67 -28.04
C PHE A 280 1.73 -0.18 -29.46
N ALA A 281 2.78 0.15 -30.23
CA ALA A 281 2.68 0.62 -31.61
C ALA A 281 1.98 -0.39 -32.53
N ALA A 282 2.22 -1.69 -32.32
CA ALA A 282 1.57 -2.76 -33.09
C ALA A 282 0.02 -2.77 -32.94
N SER A 283 -0.51 -2.22 -31.84
CA SER A 283 -1.95 -2.19 -31.53
C SER A 283 -2.52 -0.76 -31.43
N ALA A 284 -1.75 0.25 -31.82
CA ALA A 284 -2.03 1.65 -31.47
C ALA A 284 -3.17 2.30 -32.26
N GLY A 285 -3.55 1.75 -33.42
CA GLY A 285 -4.57 2.36 -34.27
C GLY A 285 -4.23 3.79 -34.67
N ASP A 286 -5.01 4.77 -34.19
CA ASP A 286 -4.82 6.21 -34.41
C ASP A 286 -3.94 6.91 -33.36
N VAL A 287 -3.37 6.15 -32.41
CA VAL A 287 -2.48 6.65 -31.36
C VAL A 287 -1.04 6.70 -31.87
N THR A 288 -0.39 7.85 -31.74
CA THR A 288 1.05 7.97 -31.97
C THR A 288 1.79 7.46 -30.75
N VAL A 289 2.63 6.43 -30.89
CA VAL A 289 3.39 5.84 -29.79
C VAL A 289 4.84 6.29 -29.87
N GLN A 290 5.39 6.76 -28.75
CA GLN A 290 6.78 7.16 -28.61
C GLN A 290 7.38 6.50 -27.37
N SER A 291 8.63 6.06 -27.47
CA SER A 291 9.39 5.58 -26.30
C SER A 291 10.06 6.75 -25.59
N VAL A 292 10.15 6.69 -24.26
CA VAL A 292 11.07 7.54 -23.51
C VAL A 292 12.50 7.12 -23.87
N ALA A 293 13.27 8.04 -24.45
CA ALA A 293 14.66 7.78 -24.82
C ALA A 293 15.57 7.90 -23.58
N TYR A 294 16.18 6.78 -23.19
CA TYR A 294 17.16 6.69 -22.11
C TYR A 294 18.59 6.82 -22.65
N ASP A 295 19.40 7.68 -22.03
CA ASP A 295 20.86 7.70 -22.27
C ASP A 295 21.57 6.53 -21.57
N GLU A 296 22.88 6.39 -21.78
CA GLU A 296 23.67 5.28 -21.24
C GLU A 296 23.68 5.24 -19.71
N GLU A 297 23.77 6.40 -19.05
CA GLU A 297 23.69 6.50 -17.59
C GLU A 297 22.31 6.01 -17.10
N GLN A 298 21.24 6.47 -17.74
CA GLN A 298 19.86 6.09 -17.42
C GLN A 298 19.60 4.59 -17.61
N GLN A 299 20.19 3.99 -18.65
CA GLN A 299 20.05 2.56 -18.92
C GLN A 299 20.79 1.69 -17.90
N LEU A 300 21.92 2.16 -17.36
CA LEU A 300 22.73 1.41 -16.41
C LEU A 300 22.36 1.68 -14.94
N PHE A 301 21.43 2.61 -14.69
CA PHE A 301 21.08 2.99 -13.34
C PHE A 301 20.22 1.93 -12.65
N ASP A 302 20.69 1.50 -11.49
CA ASP A 302 19.98 0.57 -10.65
C ASP A 302 18.89 1.28 -9.84
N TRP A 303 17.64 1.08 -10.24
CA TRP A 303 16.49 1.70 -9.59
C TRP A 303 16.11 1.05 -8.27
N HIS A 304 16.70 -0.09 -7.94
CA HIS A 304 16.25 -0.93 -6.85
C HIS A 304 17.20 -0.85 -5.65
N CYS A 305 16.67 -1.16 -4.47
CA CYS A 305 17.49 -1.25 -3.27
C CYS A 305 18.58 -2.34 -3.37
N ARG A 306 19.48 -2.43 -2.40
CA ARG A 306 20.39 -3.59 -2.29
C ARG A 306 19.64 -4.79 -1.73
N GLN A 307 20.13 -6.01 -2.01
CA GLN A 307 19.47 -7.23 -1.54
C GLN A 307 19.37 -7.31 0.00
N ASP A 308 20.35 -6.76 0.73
CA ASP A 308 20.38 -6.67 2.19
C ASP A 308 19.47 -5.56 2.76
N GLU A 309 18.91 -4.72 1.89
CA GLU A 309 17.97 -3.65 2.25
C GLU A 309 16.51 -4.05 1.98
N VAL A 310 16.29 -5.27 1.46
CA VAL A 310 14.94 -5.80 1.26
C VAL A 310 14.28 -6.00 2.62
N PRO A 311 13.19 -5.30 2.89
CA PRO A 311 12.60 -5.14 4.23
C PRO A 311 11.77 -6.34 4.70
N SER A 312 11.40 -7.23 3.77
CA SER A 312 10.48 -8.33 3.99
C SER A 312 10.84 -9.47 3.03
N HIS A 313 10.77 -10.70 3.52
CA HIS A 313 10.98 -11.89 2.70
C HIS A 313 9.88 -12.10 1.65
N GLN A 314 8.76 -11.36 1.75
CA GLN A 314 7.68 -11.37 0.76
C GLN A 314 7.94 -10.42 -0.41
N LEU A 315 8.91 -9.51 -0.27
CA LEU A 315 9.36 -8.62 -1.33
C LEU A 315 10.68 -9.12 -1.92
N ARG A 316 10.90 -8.80 -3.18
CA ARG A 316 12.23 -8.89 -3.80
C ARG A 316 12.82 -7.50 -3.94
N ARG A 317 14.13 -7.45 -4.17
CA ARG A 317 14.85 -6.22 -4.48
C ARG A 317 14.12 -5.34 -5.51
N ARG A 318 13.65 -5.93 -6.61
CA ARG A 318 12.92 -5.21 -7.66
C ARG A 318 11.53 -4.69 -7.28
N ASP A 319 10.94 -5.25 -6.23
CA ASP A 319 9.66 -4.79 -5.70
C ASP A 319 9.84 -3.51 -4.84
N VAL A 320 11.07 -3.00 -4.75
CA VAL A 320 11.49 -1.98 -3.79
C VAL A 320 12.32 -0.87 -4.44
N ILE A 321 11.78 0.34 -4.42
CA ILE A 321 12.50 1.60 -4.57
C ILE A 321 12.41 2.28 -3.21
N LEU A 322 13.54 2.42 -2.53
CA LEU A 322 13.57 2.76 -1.11
C LEU A 322 14.11 4.17 -0.83
N ASP A 323 15.10 4.58 -1.60
CA ASP A 323 15.90 5.75 -1.29
C ASP A 323 15.32 7.02 -1.94
N GLU A 324 15.30 8.08 -1.15
CA GLU A 324 14.91 9.43 -1.54
C GLU A 324 15.81 9.98 -2.67
N SER A 325 17.05 9.48 -2.77
CA SER A 325 17.95 9.79 -3.88
C SER A 325 17.44 9.26 -5.23
N HIS A 326 16.75 8.11 -5.25
CA HIS A 326 16.10 7.57 -6.45
C HIS A 326 14.92 8.46 -6.89
N ASP A 327 14.09 8.97 -5.96
CA ASP A 327 13.03 9.94 -6.30
C ASP A 327 13.61 11.25 -6.84
N ALA A 328 14.65 11.79 -6.20
CA ALA A 328 15.32 12.99 -6.69
C ALA A 328 15.89 12.81 -8.10
N ARG A 329 16.52 11.66 -8.38
CA ARG A 329 17.08 11.33 -9.69
C ARG A 329 15.98 11.14 -10.74
N ALA A 330 14.91 10.42 -10.41
CA ALA A 330 13.77 10.22 -11.31
C ALA A 330 13.15 11.55 -11.73
N ARG A 331 12.97 12.49 -10.79
CA ARG A 331 12.46 13.85 -11.09
C ARG A 331 13.37 14.65 -12.00
N GLU A 332 14.68 14.58 -11.77
CA GLU A 332 15.66 15.26 -12.62
C GLU A 332 15.57 14.76 -14.07
N TRP A 333 15.58 13.45 -14.26
CA TRP A 333 15.49 12.85 -15.60
C TRP A 333 14.13 13.04 -16.25
N ALA A 334 13.05 12.95 -15.48
CA ALA A 334 11.68 13.23 -15.92
C ALA A 334 11.55 14.61 -16.57
N ARG A 335 12.20 15.65 -16.03
CA ARG A 335 12.24 16.98 -16.65
C ARG A 335 12.90 16.97 -18.02
N GLY A 336 14.00 16.23 -18.16
CA GLY A 336 14.69 16.04 -19.44
C GLY A 336 13.82 15.33 -20.47
N TRP A 337 13.15 14.25 -20.05
CA TRP A 337 12.19 13.50 -20.89
C TRP A 337 11.01 14.36 -21.32
N ALA A 338 10.40 15.11 -20.40
CA ALA A 338 9.31 16.04 -20.69
C ALA A 338 9.71 17.07 -21.75
N ARG A 339 10.89 17.72 -21.62
CA ARG A 339 11.38 18.67 -22.64
C ARG A 339 11.48 18.06 -24.02
N ARG A 340 12.00 16.83 -24.11
CA ARG A 340 12.13 16.11 -25.40
C ARG A 340 10.76 15.77 -25.99
N ALA A 341 9.86 15.25 -25.17
CA ALA A 341 8.50 14.90 -25.60
C ALA A 341 7.70 16.12 -26.11
N LEU A 342 7.96 17.30 -25.54
CA LEU A 342 7.31 18.55 -25.90
C LEU A 342 8.03 19.35 -27.00
N ALA A 343 9.18 18.89 -27.47
CA ALA A 343 9.91 19.56 -28.55
C ALA A 343 9.17 19.48 -29.89
N GLU A 344 8.33 18.47 -30.06
CA GLU A 344 7.42 18.35 -31.20
C GLU A 344 6.10 19.10 -30.88
N PRO A 345 5.58 19.93 -31.80
CA PRO A 345 4.34 20.69 -31.58
C PRO A 345 3.19 19.80 -31.08
N CYS A 346 2.51 20.24 -30.01
CA CYS A 346 1.51 19.47 -29.26
C CYS A 346 0.17 20.21 -29.14
N ASP A 347 -0.04 21.29 -29.91
CA ASP A 347 -1.09 22.28 -29.67
C ASP A 347 -2.53 21.71 -29.70
N ASP A 348 -2.72 20.49 -30.21
CA ASP A 348 -4.01 19.80 -30.21
C ASP A 348 -3.91 18.29 -29.93
N GLU A 349 -2.93 17.85 -29.12
CA GLU A 349 -2.74 16.43 -28.76
C GLU A 349 -3.12 16.13 -27.30
N ALA A 350 -3.72 14.97 -27.09
CA ALA A 350 -3.92 14.37 -25.77
C ALA A 350 -2.73 13.45 -25.47
N LEU A 351 -1.92 13.85 -24.49
CA LEU A 351 -0.75 13.10 -24.03
C LEU A 351 -1.15 12.05 -23.01
N PHE A 352 -0.83 10.80 -23.27
CA PHE A 352 -0.98 9.67 -22.36
C PHE A 352 0.40 9.14 -21.98
N LEU A 353 0.52 8.61 -20.79
CA LEU A 353 1.74 7.99 -20.28
C LEU A 353 1.43 6.55 -19.90
N VAL A 354 2.34 5.63 -20.23
CA VAL A 354 2.30 4.26 -19.70
C VAL A 354 3.68 3.88 -19.18
N GLY A 355 3.70 3.23 -18.03
CA GLY A 355 4.91 2.63 -17.48
C GLY A 355 4.63 1.23 -16.94
N CYS A 356 5.54 0.31 -17.20
CA CYS A 356 5.47 -1.08 -16.75
C CYS A 356 6.54 -1.33 -15.68
N CYS A 357 6.19 -2.00 -14.58
CA CYS A 357 7.10 -2.30 -13.47
C CYS A 357 7.83 -1.04 -12.96
N THR A 358 9.15 -1.02 -12.95
CA THR A 358 9.97 0.17 -12.60
C THR A 358 9.66 1.37 -13.50
N GLY A 359 9.31 1.12 -14.77
CA GLY A 359 8.87 2.15 -15.71
C GLY A 359 7.61 2.89 -15.24
N ALA A 360 6.77 2.27 -14.39
CA ALA A 360 5.61 2.92 -13.80
C ALA A 360 6.00 4.04 -12.82
N PHE A 361 7.05 3.83 -12.01
CA PHE A 361 7.62 4.87 -11.16
C PHE A 361 8.19 6.03 -11.99
N LEU A 362 8.86 5.72 -13.11
CA LEU A 362 9.38 6.73 -14.02
C LEU A 362 8.28 7.49 -14.76
N ALA A 363 7.21 6.79 -15.17
CA ALA A 363 6.03 7.40 -15.76
C ALA A 363 5.33 8.34 -14.77
N PHE A 364 5.25 7.95 -13.49
CA PHE A 364 4.73 8.81 -12.43
C PHE A 364 5.61 10.07 -12.25
N ALA A 365 6.93 9.94 -12.18
CA ALA A 365 7.84 11.09 -12.12
C ALA A 365 7.71 12.00 -13.35
N LEU A 366 7.54 11.44 -14.54
CA LEU A 366 7.29 12.17 -15.79
C LEU A 366 5.95 12.90 -15.76
N ALA A 367 4.88 12.26 -15.30
CA ALA A 367 3.56 12.88 -15.15
C ALA A 367 3.64 14.10 -14.22
N ARG A 368 4.34 13.95 -13.09
CA ARG A 368 4.57 15.04 -12.14
C ARG A 368 5.37 16.18 -12.76
N ALA A 369 6.48 15.89 -13.44
CA ALA A 369 7.28 16.92 -14.11
C ALA A 369 6.45 17.69 -15.14
N LEU A 370 5.64 17.01 -15.96
CA LEU A 370 4.74 17.65 -16.93
C LEU A 370 3.76 18.62 -16.27
N ILE A 371 3.17 18.23 -15.15
CA ILE A 371 2.21 19.06 -14.41
C ILE A 371 2.92 20.23 -13.72
N GLU A 372 3.92 19.94 -12.89
CA GLU A 372 4.57 20.89 -11.99
C GLU A 372 5.47 21.88 -12.76
N ASP A 373 6.26 21.41 -13.73
CA ASP A 373 7.29 22.22 -14.40
C ASP A 373 6.84 22.77 -15.76
N PHE A 374 5.86 22.14 -16.42
CA PHE A 374 5.41 22.52 -17.77
C PHE A 374 3.93 22.93 -17.85
N GLY A 375 3.14 22.78 -16.77
CA GLY A 375 1.71 23.09 -16.77
C GLY A 375 0.88 22.22 -17.71
N ILE A 376 1.37 21.02 -18.04
CA ILE A 376 0.71 20.07 -18.94
C ILE A 376 0.20 18.89 -18.13
N THR A 377 -1.12 18.73 -18.09
CA THR A 377 -1.75 17.57 -17.48
C THR A 377 -1.91 16.44 -18.50
N PRO A 378 -1.27 15.28 -18.31
CA PRO A 378 -1.53 14.10 -19.12
C PRO A 378 -3.01 13.71 -19.06
N ALA A 379 -3.57 13.31 -20.19
CA ALA A 379 -4.95 12.84 -20.30
C ALA A 379 -5.18 11.52 -19.54
N GLY A 380 -4.12 10.71 -19.40
CA GLY A 380 -4.12 9.54 -18.54
C GLY A 380 -2.72 9.02 -18.28
N LEU A 381 -2.55 8.39 -17.12
CA LEU A 381 -1.36 7.68 -16.67
C LEU A 381 -1.74 6.22 -16.41
N PHE A 382 -1.16 5.31 -17.16
CA PHE A 382 -1.38 3.87 -17.04
C PHE A 382 -0.17 3.23 -16.35
N LEU A 383 -0.37 2.66 -15.16
CA LEU A 383 0.66 2.01 -14.37
C LEU A 383 0.43 0.51 -14.40
N VAL A 384 1.32 -0.23 -15.06
CA VAL A 384 1.20 -1.67 -15.25
C VAL A 384 2.16 -2.38 -14.30
N ASN A 385 1.59 -3.10 -13.34
CA ASN A 385 2.25 -3.83 -12.28
C ASN A 385 3.38 -3.02 -11.62
N PRO A 386 3.07 -1.81 -11.11
CA PRO A 386 4.06 -0.86 -10.66
C PRO A 386 4.77 -1.37 -9.40
N THR A 387 5.96 -0.84 -9.11
CA THR A 387 6.76 -1.26 -7.97
C THR A 387 5.98 -1.07 -6.65
N PRO A 388 5.84 -2.11 -5.80
CA PRO A 388 5.02 -2.04 -4.58
C PRO A 388 5.50 -1.02 -3.55
N ARG A 389 6.82 -0.92 -3.37
CA ARG A 389 7.44 -0.04 -2.38
C ARG A 389 8.14 1.12 -3.07
N LEU A 390 7.69 2.33 -2.76
CA LEU A 390 8.26 3.60 -3.21
C LEU A 390 8.82 4.42 -2.03
N PRO A 391 9.81 5.31 -2.27
CA PRO A 391 10.24 6.29 -1.28
C PRO A 391 9.08 7.19 -0.84
N TRP A 392 9.12 7.70 0.38
CA TRP A 392 8.03 8.53 0.90
C TRP A 392 7.93 9.87 0.15
N SER A 393 9.07 10.50 -0.23
CA SER A 393 9.07 11.73 -1.04
C SER A 393 8.27 11.63 -2.33
N THR A 394 8.24 10.45 -2.93
CA THR A 394 7.49 10.18 -4.16
C THR A 394 6.03 10.59 -4.00
N THR A 395 5.46 10.39 -2.82
CA THR A 395 4.03 10.57 -2.53
C THR A 395 3.77 11.59 -1.41
N ALA A 396 4.80 12.31 -0.97
CA ALA A 396 4.74 13.25 0.15
C ALA A 396 3.86 14.48 -0.13
N VAL A 397 3.52 14.74 -1.38
CA VAL A 397 2.62 15.82 -1.81
C VAL A 397 1.34 15.18 -2.37
N PRO A 398 0.28 15.04 -1.56
CA PRO A 398 -0.95 14.39 -1.98
C PRO A 398 -1.59 15.14 -3.16
N GLY A 399 -2.18 14.38 -4.09
CA GLY A 399 -2.85 14.97 -5.25
C GLY A 399 -1.91 15.63 -6.25
N ALA A 400 -0.62 15.24 -6.27
CA ALA A 400 0.33 15.67 -7.30
C ALA A 400 -0.18 15.39 -8.73
N LEU A 401 -1.06 14.39 -8.88
CA LEU A 401 -1.71 14.02 -10.13
C LEU A 401 -3.22 14.30 -10.15
N ARG A 402 -3.73 15.23 -9.32
CA ARG A 402 -5.18 15.46 -9.13
C ARG A 402 -5.99 15.63 -10.43
N ASP A 403 -5.39 16.24 -11.45
CA ASP A 403 -6.06 16.50 -12.73
C ASP A 403 -5.76 15.43 -13.80
N CYS A 404 -4.92 14.45 -13.50
CA CYS A 404 -4.54 13.34 -14.37
C CYS A 404 -5.32 12.08 -14.00
N THR A 405 -5.93 11.41 -14.98
CA THR A 405 -6.57 10.11 -14.73
C THR A 405 -5.52 9.04 -14.51
N VAL A 406 -5.44 8.46 -13.32
CA VAL A 406 -4.52 7.34 -13.04
C VAL A 406 -5.26 6.02 -13.16
N HIS A 407 -4.72 5.12 -13.99
CA HIS A 407 -5.19 3.76 -14.18
C HIS A 407 -4.10 2.81 -13.71
N VAL A 408 -4.43 1.95 -12.74
CA VAL A 408 -3.50 0.94 -12.25
C VAL A 408 -3.97 -0.44 -12.69
N PHE A 409 -3.10 -1.16 -13.40
CA PHE A 409 -3.30 -2.55 -13.78
C PHE A 409 -2.35 -3.39 -12.97
N VAL A 410 -2.88 -4.27 -12.14
CA VAL A 410 -2.07 -5.16 -11.31
C VAL A 410 -2.49 -6.58 -11.59
N ASP A 411 -1.50 -7.47 -11.57
CA ASP A 411 -1.79 -8.89 -11.55
C ASP A 411 -2.39 -9.27 -10.19
N GLY A 412 -3.43 -10.10 -10.17
CA GLY A 412 -4.14 -10.44 -8.94
C GLY A 412 -3.27 -11.21 -7.93
N THR A 413 -2.21 -11.85 -8.40
CA THR A 413 -1.23 -12.59 -7.57
C THR A 413 0.00 -11.75 -7.22
N ALA A 414 0.14 -10.55 -7.79
CA ALA A 414 1.27 -9.69 -7.51
C ALA A 414 1.16 -9.08 -6.11
N THR A 415 2.31 -8.99 -5.45
CA THR A 415 2.47 -8.07 -4.33
C THR A 415 2.33 -6.67 -4.87
N TYR A 416 1.47 -5.88 -4.24
CA TYR A 416 1.15 -4.54 -4.69
C TYR A 416 0.96 -3.63 -3.48
N GLY A 417 1.64 -2.50 -3.51
CA GLY A 417 1.47 -1.44 -2.52
C GLY A 417 0.10 -0.78 -2.68
N PRO A 418 -0.32 0.06 -1.73
CA PRO A 418 -1.62 0.65 -1.78
C PRO A 418 -1.72 1.63 -2.98
N PRO A 419 -2.72 1.48 -3.87
CA PRO A 419 -2.85 2.28 -5.09
C PRO A 419 -2.87 3.77 -4.89
N TRP A 420 -3.33 4.24 -3.73
CA TRP A 420 -3.35 5.67 -3.43
C TRP A 420 -1.97 6.34 -3.51
N ARG A 421 -0.88 5.60 -3.35
CA ARG A 421 0.48 6.15 -3.53
C ARG A 421 0.73 6.65 -4.95
N TYR A 422 -0.04 6.17 -5.92
CA TYR A 422 0.06 6.59 -7.31
C TYR A 422 -1.04 7.58 -7.73
N GLU A 423 -2.00 7.88 -6.84
CA GLU A 423 -3.14 8.79 -7.05
C GLU A 423 -2.88 10.17 -6.43
#